data_AF-A0A7Y5QBU8-F1
#
_entry.id   AF-A0A7Y5QBU8-F1
#
_cell.length_a   1.000
_cell.length_b   1.000
_cell.length_c   1.000
_cell.angle_alpha   90.00
_cell.angle_beta   90.00
_cell.angle_gamma   90.00
#
_symmetry.space_group_name_H-M   'P 1'
#
loop_
_entity.id
_entity.type
_entity.pdbx_description
1 polymer ?
#
loop_
_entity_poly.entity_id
_entity_poly.type
_entity_poly.pdbx_seq_one_letter_code
_entity_poly.pdbx_strand_id
1 'polypeptide(L)'
;MTPGSKSESHLHDLLSAVTDAIVSDDRDLDRIVSRYALSRGEIEGFLRLIQGLHVTLVGVQPSRRFAQRLKTDLLGAHQGGVIQRVRYLPPRVQIAAGVALLAGFMLLSRRRLRLADGNEISVAS
;
A
#
# COMPACT_ATOMS: atom_id res chain seq x y z
N MET A 1 23.95 -2.15 -15.85
CA MET A 1 22.96 -1.10 -16.14
C MET A 1 22.86 -1.00 -17.66
N THR A 2 21.89 -1.68 -18.25
CA THR A 2 21.82 -1.92 -19.71
C THR A 2 21.17 -0.74 -20.43
N PRO A 3 21.69 -0.32 -21.59
CA PRO A 3 21.18 0.86 -22.33
C PRO A 3 19.73 0.72 -22.82
N GLY A 4 19.15 -0.49 -22.83
CA GLY A 4 17.76 -0.72 -23.22
C GLY A 4 16.71 -0.30 -22.18
N SER A 5 17.04 -0.22 -20.89
CA SER A 5 16.02 0.01 -19.84
C SER A 5 15.48 1.43 -19.81
N LYS A 6 16.24 2.41 -20.33
CA LYS A 6 15.81 3.82 -20.35
C LYS A 6 14.71 4.05 -21.38
N SER A 7 14.84 3.49 -22.57
CA SER A 7 13.79 3.64 -23.60
C SER A 7 12.46 2.99 -23.20
N GLU A 8 12.49 1.83 -22.53
CA GLU A 8 11.28 1.19 -22.01
C GLU A 8 10.60 2.04 -20.92
N SER A 9 11.37 2.61 -19.99
CA SER A 9 10.83 3.51 -18.96
C SER A 9 10.20 4.76 -19.59
N HIS A 10 10.87 5.36 -20.57
CA HIS A 10 10.36 6.56 -21.24
C HIS A 10 9.08 6.30 -22.03
N LEU A 11 8.95 5.13 -22.66
CA LEU A 11 7.72 4.72 -23.33
C LEU A 11 6.58 4.51 -22.33
N HIS A 12 6.86 3.83 -21.20
CA HIS A 12 5.87 3.64 -20.15
C HIS A 12 5.36 4.97 -19.59
N ASP A 13 6.28 5.87 -19.26
CA ASP A 13 5.96 7.20 -18.74
C ASP A 13 5.15 8.03 -19.74
N LEU A 14 5.49 7.96 -21.03
CA LEU A 14 4.73 8.61 -22.10
C LEU A 14 3.31 8.05 -22.18
N LEU A 15 3.15 6.73 -22.25
CA LEU A 15 1.83 6.10 -22.38
C LEU A 15 0.94 6.40 -21.17
N SER A 16 1.51 6.46 -19.96
CA SER A 16 0.79 6.89 -18.76
C SER A 16 0.34 8.35 -18.88
N ALA A 17 1.25 9.26 -19.23
CA ALA A 17 0.94 10.69 -19.35
C ALA A 17 -0.12 10.98 -20.42
N VAL A 18 -0.05 10.29 -21.55
CA VAL A 18 -1.05 10.35 -22.63
C VAL A 18 -2.40 9.83 -22.16
N THR A 19 -2.42 8.71 -21.44
CA THR A 19 -3.67 8.12 -20.92
C THR A 19 -4.32 9.09 -19.93
N ASP A 20 -3.55 9.69 -19.03
CA ASP A 20 -4.05 10.67 -18.05
C ASP A 20 -4.62 11.92 -18.74
N ALA A 21 -3.96 12.40 -19.80
CA ALA A 21 -4.41 13.53 -20.59
C ALA A 21 -5.74 13.23 -21.30
N ILE A 22 -5.88 12.05 -21.91
CA ILE A 22 -7.13 11.62 -22.55
C ILE A 22 -8.24 11.48 -21.52
N VAL A 23 -7.97 10.90 -20.35
CA VAL A 23 -8.96 10.74 -19.26
C VAL A 23 -9.41 12.11 -18.71
N SER A 24 -8.51 13.09 -18.71
CA SER A 24 -8.78 14.46 -18.23
C SER A 24 -9.39 15.38 -19.30
N ASP A 25 -9.66 14.86 -20.50
CA ASP A 25 -10.12 15.63 -21.67
C ASP A 25 -9.18 16.79 -22.05
N ASP A 26 -7.86 16.60 -21.83
CA ASP A 26 -6.84 17.57 -22.19
C ASP A 26 -6.57 17.54 -23.70
N ARG A 27 -6.50 18.72 -24.31
CA ARG A 27 -6.41 18.88 -25.77
C ARG A 27 -4.97 18.94 -26.28
N ASP A 28 -3.98 19.10 -25.40
CA ASP A 28 -2.59 19.37 -25.76
C ASP A 28 -1.70 18.10 -25.75
N LEU A 29 -2.18 17.04 -26.40
CA LEU A 29 -1.48 15.74 -26.50
C LEU A 29 -0.13 15.84 -27.20
N ASP A 30 -0.02 16.69 -28.22
CA ASP A 30 1.22 16.86 -28.99
C ASP A 30 2.35 17.42 -28.13
N ARG A 31 2.03 18.27 -27.15
CA ARG A 31 2.99 18.78 -26.17
C ARG A 31 3.53 17.67 -25.27
N ILE A 32 2.70 16.72 -24.86
CA ILE A 32 3.11 15.58 -24.04
C ILE A 32 4.04 14.68 -24.85
N VAL A 33 3.66 14.34 -26.07
CA VAL A 33 4.47 13.50 -26.98
C VAL A 33 5.85 14.12 -27.23
N SER A 34 5.91 15.42 -27.48
CA SER A 34 7.16 16.13 -27.77
C SER A 34 8.19 16.06 -26.62
N ARG A 35 7.74 15.86 -25.37
CA ARG A 35 8.61 15.79 -24.18
C ARG A 35 9.46 14.53 -24.13
N TYR A 36 8.99 13.43 -24.73
CA TYR A 36 9.63 12.12 -24.61
C TYR A 36 10.51 11.76 -25.81
N ALA A 37 10.69 12.68 -26.77
CA ALA A 37 11.56 12.55 -27.94
C ALA A 37 11.28 11.29 -28.80
N LEU A 38 10.05 10.77 -28.76
CA LEU A 38 9.60 9.65 -29.59
C LEU A 38 8.90 10.18 -30.84
N SER A 39 9.04 9.46 -31.97
CA SER A 39 8.37 9.86 -33.20
C SER A 39 6.87 9.55 -33.11
N ARG A 40 6.03 10.42 -33.70
CA ARG A 40 4.57 10.21 -33.70
C ARG A 40 4.20 8.87 -34.36
N GLY A 41 4.95 8.45 -35.37
CA GLY A 41 4.73 7.18 -36.07
C GLY A 41 4.92 5.94 -35.19
N GLU A 42 5.82 5.98 -34.20
CA GLU A 42 6.05 4.86 -33.27
C GLU A 42 4.92 4.69 -32.26
N ILE A 43 4.19 5.77 -31.95
CA ILE A 43 3.18 5.80 -30.90
C ILE A 43 1.74 5.88 -31.40
N GLU A 44 1.53 6.22 -32.67
CA GLU A 44 0.22 6.38 -33.32
C GLU A 44 -0.71 5.18 -33.07
N GLY A 45 -0.17 3.95 -33.14
CA GLY A 45 -0.92 2.73 -32.87
C GLY A 45 -1.44 2.65 -31.43
N PHE A 46 -0.61 3.05 -30.46
CA PHE A 46 -1.02 3.11 -29.05
C PHE A 46 -2.01 4.24 -28.79
N LEU A 47 -1.83 5.41 -29.40
CA LEU A 47 -2.77 6.53 -29.29
C LEU A 47 -4.17 6.14 -29.74
N ARG A 48 -4.28 5.46 -30.90
CA ARG A 48 -5.56 4.95 -31.42
C ARG A 48 -6.19 3.93 -30.48
N LEU A 49 -5.39 3.03 -29.90
CA LEU A 49 -5.86 2.05 -28.95
C LEU A 49 -6.41 2.71 -27.68
N ILE A 50 -5.65 3.63 -27.08
CA ILE A 50 -6.04 4.34 -25.85
C ILE A 50 -7.31 5.15 -26.10
N GLN A 51 -7.40 5.84 -27.23
CA GLN A 51 -8.59 6.61 -27.59
C GLN A 51 -9.82 5.72 -27.84
N GLY A 52 -9.65 4.58 -28.52
CA GLY A 52 -10.71 3.60 -28.72
C GLY A 52 -11.18 2.98 -27.40
N LEU A 53 -10.25 2.69 -26.48
CA LEU A 53 -10.59 2.22 -25.14
C LEU A 53 -11.31 3.29 -24.34
N HIS A 54 -10.88 4.54 -24.40
CA HIS A 54 -11.55 5.64 -23.72
C HIS A 54 -13.00 5.83 -24.18
N VAL A 55 -13.27 5.73 -25.49
CA VAL A 55 -14.63 5.83 -26.04
C VAL A 55 -15.51 4.64 -25.64
N THR A 56 -14.93 3.44 -25.52
CA THR A 56 -15.68 2.21 -25.22
C THR A 56 -15.88 1.97 -23.71
N LEU A 57 -14.97 2.48 -22.88
CA LEU A 57 -15.05 2.37 -21.42
C LEU A 57 -15.96 3.47 -20.86
N VAL A 58 -17.08 3.05 -20.29
CA VAL A 58 -17.99 3.97 -19.58
C VAL A 58 -17.37 4.31 -18.22
N GLY A 59 -17.18 5.59 -17.95
CA GLY A 59 -16.77 6.07 -16.64
C GLY A 59 -17.76 5.62 -15.57
N VAL A 60 -17.30 4.80 -14.61
CA VAL A 60 -18.10 4.37 -13.46
C VAL A 60 -17.82 5.24 -12.26
N GLN A 61 -18.88 5.74 -11.61
CA GLN A 61 -18.70 6.49 -10.38
C GLN A 61 -18.33 5.51 -9.25
N PRO A 62 -17.17 5.68 -8.58
CA PRO A 62 -16.78 4.79 -7.50
C PRO A 62 -17.82 4.85 -6.38
N SER A 63 -18.14 3.70 -5.79
CA SER A 63 -19.07 3.65 -4.66
C SER A 63 -18.52 4.44 -3.47
N ARG A 64 -19.41 5.05 -2.67
CA ARG A 64 -19.01 5.78 -1.45
C ARG A 64 -18.14 4.93 -0.52
N ARG A 65 -18.42 3.62 -0.43
CA ARG A 65 -17.63 2.66 0.36
C ARG A 65 -16.21 2.49 -0.17
N PHE A 66 -16.06 2.40 -1.49
CA PHE A 66 -14.75 2.30 -2.13
C PHE A 66 -13.92 3.56 -1.91
N ALA A 67 -14.51 4.74 -2.13
CA ALA A 67 -13.83 6.02 -1.94
C ALA A 67 -13.36 6.23 -0.49
N GLN A 68 -14.19 5.84 0.50
CA GLN A 68 -13.82 5.90 1.92
C GLN A 68 -12.67 4.95 2.27
N ARG A 69 -12.70 3.73 1.73
CA ARG A 69 -11.62 2.75 1.92
C ARG A 69 -10.31 3.25 1.31
N LEU A 70 -10.36 3.74 0.08
CA LEU A 70 -9.20 4.30 -0.60
C LEU A 70 -8.61 5.50 0.14
N LYS A 71 -9.46 6.41 0.63
CA LYS A 71 -9.02 7.54 1.46
C LYS A 71 -8.30 7.06 2.73
N THR A 72 -8.80 6.00 3.35
CA THR A 72 -8.21 5.41 4.56
C THR A 72 -6.84 4.78 4.25
N ASP A 73 -6.73 4.07 3.12
CA ASP A 73 -5.47 3.47 2.66
C ASP A 73 -4.42 4.53 2.29
N LEU A 74 -4.81 5.59 1.57
CA LEU A 74 -3.91 6.68 1.14
C LEU A 74 -3.42 7.54 2.31
N LEU A 75 -4.24 7.75 3.33
CA LEU A 75 -3.86 8.49 4.53
C LEU A 75 -2.94 7.67 5.46
N GLY A 76 -2.52 6.46 5.06
CA GLY A 76 -1.71 5.58 5.89
C GLY A 76 -2.44 5.11 7.15
N ALA A 77 -3.74 5.38 7.26
CA ALA A 77 -4.60 4.83 8.28
C ALA A 77 -4.88 3.39 7.88
N HIS A 78 -3.89 2.51 7.98
CA HIS A 78 -4.10 1.08 8.04
C HIS A 78 -5.02 0.79 9.24
N GLN A 79 -6.33 0.92 9.04
CA GLN A 79 -7.35 0.26 9.85
C GLN A 79 -7.42 -1.23 9.49
N GLY A 80 -6.27 -1.82 9.12
CA GLY A 80 -6.02 -3.24 9.31
C GLY A 80 -5.83 -3.46 10.79
N GLY A 81 -6.94 -3.41 11.53
CA GLY A 81 -6.96 -3.76 12.94
C GLY A 81 -6.23 -5.08 13.11
N VAL A 82 -5.43 -5.18 14.17
CA VAL A 82 -4.68 -6.37 14.59
C VAL A 82 -5.48 -7.68 14.38
N ILE A 83 -6.80 -7.60 14.54
CA ILE A 83 -7.79 -8.66 14.33
C ILE A 83 -7.78 -9.29 12.92
N GLN A 84 -7.54 -8.52 11.85
CA GLN A 84 -7.54 -9.04 10.47
C GLN A 84 -6.24 -9.77 10.10
N ARG A 85 -5.13 -9.49 10.80
CA ARG A 85 -3.89 -10.29 10.71
C ARG A 85 -3.99 -11.60 11.48
N VAL A 86 -4.74 -11.67 12.59
CA VAL A 86 -4.88 -12.90 13.38
C VAL A 86 -5.68 -13.99 12.66
N ARG A 87 -6.56 -13.64 11.71
CA ARG A 87 -7.39 -14.61 10.98
C ARG A 87 -6.61 -15.47 9.97
N TYR A 88 -5.34 -15.16 9.70
CA TYR A 88 -4.45 -15.92 8.81
C TYR A 88 -3.21 -16.48 9.52
N LEU A 89 -3.18 -16.55 10.86
CA LEU A 89 -2.08 -17.23 11.56
C LEU A 89 -2.37 -18.75 11.63
N PRO A 90 -1.45 -19.62 11.16
CA PRO A 90 -1.57 -21.07 11.29
C PRO A 90 -1.85 -21.45 12.75
N PRO A 91 -2.73 -22.44 13.03
CA PRO A 91 -3.17 -22.76 14.39
C PRO A 91 -2.03 -22.98 15.40
N ARG A 92 -0.86 -23.41 14.89
CA ARG A 92 0.37 -23.61 15.69
C ARG A 92 0.91 -22.31 16.31
N VAL A 93 0.73 -21.16 15.65
CA VAL A 93 1.23 -19.87 16.14
C VAL A 93 0.30 -19.27 17.21
N GLN A 94 -0.99 -19.59 17.17
CA GLN A 94 -1.95 -19.16 18.20
C GLN A 94 -1.63 -19.80 19.57
N ILE A 95 -1.24 -21.07 19.57
CA ILE A 95 -0.82 -21.78 20.79
C ILE A 95 0.46 -21.13 21.35
N ALA A 96 1.44 -20.85 20.50
CA ALA A 96 2.68 -20.21 20.92
C ALA A 96 2.44 -18.80 21.53
N ALA A 97 1.55 -18.01 20.93
CA ALA A 97 1.18 -16.69 21.46
C ALA A 97 0.49 -16.79 22.84
N GLY A 98 -0.40 -17.76 23.02
CA GLY A 98 -1.03 -18.03 24.32
C GLY A 98 -0.01 -18.44 25.39
N VAL A 99 0.93 -19.33 25.05
CA VAL A 99 2.00 -19.77 25.95
C VAL A 99 2.94 -18.63 26.30
N ALA A 100 3.31 -17.78 25.33
CA ALA A 100 4.17 -16.62 25.57
C ALA A 100 3.52 -15.60 26.51
N LEU A 101 2.22 -15.35 26.37
CA LEU A 101 1.47 -14.47 27.27
C LEU A 101 1.41 -15.03 28.69
N LEU A 102 1.11 -16.32 28.84
CA LEU A 102 1.09 -17.00 30.14
C LEU A 102 2.47 -16.99 30.81
N ALA A 103 3.52 -17.28 30.06
CA ALA A 103 4.89 -17.26 30.56
C ALA A 103 5.32 -15.84 30.96
N GLY A 104 5.01 -14.83 30.15
CA GLY A 104 5.28 -13.42 30.47
C GLY A 104 4.54 -12.97 31.74
N PHE A 105 3.26 -13.33 31.87
CA PHE A 105 2.46 -13.01 33.06
C PHE A 105 2.99 -13.70 34.33
N MET A 106 3.38 -14.98 34.24
CA MET A 106 4.00 -15.71 35.35
C MET A 106 5.33 -15.07 35.77
N LEU A 107 6.16 -14.67 34.80
CA LEU A 107 7.46 -14.03 35.06
C LEU A 107 7.28 -12.67 35.75
N LEU A 108 6.33 -11.86 35.29
CA LEU A 108 5.97 -10.57 35.89
C LEU A 108 5.42 -10.74 37.32
N SER A 109 4.57 -11.74 37.54
CA SER A 109 4.01 -12.04 38.86
C SER A 109 5.10 -12.49 39.85
N ARG A 110 6.03 -13.36 39.41
CA ARG A 110 7.19 -13.74 40.21
C ARG A 110 8.10 -12.55 40.55
N ARG A 111 8.29 -11.63 39.59
CA ARG A 111 9.10 -10.43 39.84
C ARG A 111 8.47 -9.52 40.90
N ARG A 112 7.13 -9.40 40.92
CA ARG A 112 6.42 -8.63 41.95
C ARG A 112 6.51 -9.27 43.33
N LEU A 113 6.41 -10.60 43.42
CA LEU A 113 6.54 -11.30 44.70
C LEU A 113 7.96 -11.18 45.30
N ARG A 114 9.01 -11.23 44.49
CA ARG A 114 10.39 -11.00 44.97
C ARG A 114 10.69 -9.57 45.43
N LEU A 115 9.91 -8.58 44.96
CA LEU A 115 10.01 -7.19 45.41
C LEU A 115 9.25 -6.93 46.72
N ALA A 116 8.27 -7.78 47.07
CA ALA A 116 7.51 -7.67 48.31
C ALA A 116 8.29 -8.19 49.53
N ASP A 117 9.05 -9.28 49.38
CA ASP A 117 9.87 -9.86 50.46
C ASP A 117 11.09 -8.99 50.85
N GLY A 118 11.49 -8.03 50.00
CA GLY A 118 12.63 -7.14 50.28
C GLY A 118 12.31 -5.95 51.19
N ASN A 119 11.03 -5.69 51.49
CA ASN A 119 10.61 -4.50 52.22
C ASN A 119 10.39 -4.73 53.73
N GLU A 120 10.44 -5.98 54.22
CA GLU A 120 10.27 -6.27 55.66
C GLU A 120 11.58 -6.17 56.47
N ILE A 121 12.76 -6.15 55.84
CA ILE A 121 14.03 -6.07 56.58
C ILE A 121 14.42 -4.62 56.95
N SER A 122 13.78 -3.60 56.36
CA SER A 122 14.19 -2.20 56.54
C SER A 122 13.44 -1.43 57.64
N VAL A 123 12.51 -2.04 58.38
CA VAL A 123 11.69 -1.35 59.41
C VAL A 123 12.14 -1.68 60.84
N ALA A 124 13.15 -2.53 61.02
CA ALA A 124 13.62 -2.98 62.34
C ALA A 124 15.05 -2.51 62.70
N SER A 125 15.48 -1.33 62.25
CA SER A 125 16.72 -0.70 62.71
C SER A 125 16.54 0.79 62.96
#